data_AF-A0A392MZ64-F1
#
_entry.id   AF-A0A392MZ64-F1
#
_cell.length_a   1.000
_cell.length_b   1.000
_cell.length_c   1.000
_cell.angle_alpha   90.00
_cell.angle_beta   90.00
_cell.angle_gamma   90.00
#
_symmetry.space_group_name_H-M   'P 1'
#
loop_
_entity.id
_entity.type
_entity.pdbx_description
1 polymer ?
#
loop_
_entity_poly.entity_id
_entity_poly.type
_entity_poly.pdbx_seq_one_letter_code
_entity_poly.pdbx_strand_id
1 'polypeptide(L)'
;MCEKPNKVWHCPWDFTMVDDIAPAFRTILEENYLTSSSRFEETQENRILWWKQRTNLDRRLDKFLRNVEDLWFGSWKCLLLGEWLNCKNFDSVLKNLVNDLRSKCKLDINEGLLKIILGGSKYVCEGKTLLSLLCSKKDCYIAKGGYCDEAKSGIFLNAANKLMSLEVASELINEALNALEVDDSVNREPVILVLDSEVQMLPWENLPILRNQEVYRMPSISSISAVLEKGNNHKEQVGRNLVPFPSIDPLDAFYLLNPAGDLKYTQTVFENYFRDQNLE
;
A
#
# COMPACT_ATOMS: atom_id res chain seq x y z
N MET A 1 -30.56 45.69 8.96
CA MET A 1 -30.81 44.23 8.89
C MET A 1 -30.39 43.77 7.50
N CYS A 2 -29.35 42.94 7.42
CA CYS A 2 -29.08 42.11 6.26
C CYS A 2 -28.72 40.73 6.84
N GLU A 3 -29.73 39.89 6.99
CA GLU A 3 -29.55 38.50 7.40
C GLU A 3 -28.75 37.77 6.32
N LYS A 4 -27.58 37.23 6.68
CA LYS A 4 -26.87 36.29 5.84
C LYS A 4 -27.66 34.97 5.84
N PRO A 5 -27.90 34.34 4.68
CA PRO A 5 -28.61 33.07 4.65
C PRO A 5 -27.73 31.98 5.29
N ASN A 6 -28.19 31.52 6.45
CA ASN A 6 -27.56 30.46 7.24
C ASN A 6 -27.97 29.08 6.70
N LYS A 7 -27.65 28.80 5.44
CA LYS A 7 -27.88 27.48 4.83
C LYS A 7 -26.54 26.85 4.47
N VAL A 8 -26.02 26.11 5.44
CA VAL A 8 -24.97 25.12 5.22
C VAL A 8 -25.56 24.05 4.29
N TRP A 9 -24.92 23.81 3.16
CA TRP A 9 -25.28 22.71 2.27
C TRP A 9 -24.99 21.39 2.98
N HIS A 10 -26.00 20.54 3.10
CA HIS A 10 -25.85 19.17 3.61
C HIS A 10 -25.88 18.21 2.42
N CYS A 11 -24.79 17.45 2.26
CA CYS A 11 -24.67 16.40 1.26
C CYS A 11 -25.73 15.31 1.53
N PRO A 12 -26.51 14.87 0.52
CA PRO A 12 -27.53 13.82 0.68
C PRO A 12 -26.96 12.39 0.71
N TRP A 13 -25.65 12.23 0.52
CA TRP A 13 -24.91 10.98 0.66
C TRP A 13 -24.28 10.97 2.05
N ASP A 14 -24.40 9.86 2.78
CA ASP A 14 -23.80 9.73 4.12
C ASP A 14 -22.32 10.14 4.07
N PHE A 15 -21.95 11.09 4.94
CA PHE A 15 -20.59 11.63 5.07
C PHE A 15 -19.57 10.48 5.11
N THR A 16 -18.75 10.36 4.07
CA THR A 16 -17.70 9.34 4.03
C THR A 16 -16.40 9.92 4.58
N MET A 17 -15.50 9.08 5.10
CA MET A 17 -14.13 9.49 5.46
C MET A 17 -13.37 10.12 4.29
N VAL A 18 -13.81 9.86 3.05
CA VAL A 18 -13.28 10.46 1.82
C VAL A 18 -13.62 11.95 1.76
N ASP A 19 -14.77 12.40 2.27
CA ASP A 19 -15.21 13.79 2.25
C ASP A 19 -14.35 14.73 3.11
N ASP A 20 -13.70 14.22 4.15
CA ASP A 20 -12.78 15.00 4.99
C ASP A 20 -11.35 15.07 4.40
N ILE A 21 -10.95 14.02 3.69
CA ILE A 21 -9.58 13.83 3.21
C ILE A 21 -9.39 14.34 1.79
N ALA A 22 -10.42 14.22 0.95
CA ALA A 22 -10.41 14.74 -0.42
C ALA A 22 -10.18 16.26 -0.48
N PRO A 23 -10.78 17.11 0.37
CA PRO A 23 -10.48 18.55 0.40
C PRO A 23 -9.03 18.86 0.77
N ALA A 24 -8.48 18.14 1.76
CA ALA A 24 -7.11 18.32 2.21
C ALA A 24 -6.11 17.97 1.09
N PHE A 25 -6.34 16.83 0.42
CA PHE A 25 -5.51 16.42 -0.71
C PHE A 25 -5.65 17.33 -1.92
N ARG A 26 -6.90 17.72 -2.26
CA ARG A 26 -7.19 18.68 -3.34
C ARG A 26 -6.43 19.98 -3.14
N THR A 27 -6.41 20.51 -1.92
CA THR A 27 -5.68 21.75 -1.61
C THR A 27 -4.18 21.60 -1.87
N ILE A 28 -3.59 20.46 -1.50
CA ILE A 28 -2.17 20.18 -1.79
C ILE A 28 -1.91 20.13 -3.30
N LEU A 29 -2.77 19.46 -4.06
CA LEU A 29 -2.65 19.34 -5.52
C LEU A 29 -2.82 20.69 -6.23
N GLU A 30 -3.79 21.50 -5.79
CA GLU A 30 -4.05 22.83 -6.34
C GLU A 30 -2.85 23.75 -6.12
N GLU A 31 -2.29 23.78 -4.91
CA GLU A 31 -1.08 24.56 -4.62
C GLU A 31 0.15 24.02 -5.38
N ASN A 32 0.29 22.70 -5.54
CA ASN A 32 1.35 22.12 -6.38
C ASN A 32 1.21 22.54 -7.85
N TYR A 33 -0.01 22.55 -8.39
CA TYR A 33 -0.29 23.01 -9.74
C TYR A 33 0.05 24.48 -9.92
N LEU A 34 -0.40 25.34 -8.99
CA LEU A 34 -0.12 26.77 -9.02
C LEU A 34 1.38 27.07 -8.93
N THR A 35 2.12 26.37 -8.08
CA THR A 35 3.59 26.54 -7.95
C THR A 35 4.37 25.99 -9.14
N SER A 36 3.80 25.05 -9.90
CA SER A 36 4.43 24.49 -11.10
C SER A 36 4.11 25.28 -12.38
N SER A 37 2.93 25.89 -12.44
CA SER A 37 2.44 26.64 -13.61
C SER A 37 2.81 28.12 -13.59
N SER A 38 3.20 28.63 -12.43
CA SER A 38 3.51 30.05 -12.26
C SER A 38 4.86 30.40 -12.89
N ARG A 39 4.81 31.35 -13.83
CA ARG A 39 6.01 31.98 -14.40
C ARG A 39 6.40 33.16 -13.52
N PHE A 40 7.35 32.95 -12.62
CA PHE A 40 7.96 34.03 -11.85
C PHE A 40 9.25 34.51 -12.51
N GLU A 41 9.61 35.77 -12.30
CA GLU A 41 10.95 36.25 -12.65
C GLU A 41 12.01 35.44 -11.91
N GLU A 42 13.06 34.99 -12.62
CA GLU A 42 14.13 34.16 -12.07
C GLU A 42 15.11 34.95 -11.20
N THR A 43 14.60 35.62 -10.17
CA THR A 43 15.44 36.24 -9.14
C THR A 43 15.86 35.20 -8.10
N GLN A 44 17.00 35.44 -7.44
CA GLN A 44 17.46 34.57 -6.35
C GLN A 44 16.43 34.49 -5.21
N GLU A 45 15.78 35.61 -4.89
CA GLU A 45 14.74 35.69 -3.86
C GLU A 45 13.51 34.86 -4.21
N ASN A 46 13.01 34.95 -5.46
CA ASN A 46 11.88 34.16 -5.93
C ASN A 46 12.20 32.67 -5.94
N ARG A 47 13.43 32.28 -6.30
CA ARG A 47 13.88 30.88 -6.24
C ARG A 47 13.87 30.35 -4.81
N ILE A 48 14.36 31.13 -3.84
CA ILE A 48 14.34 30.76 -2.42
C ILE A 48 12.90 30.60 -1.93
N LEU A 49 12.01 31.53 -2.28
CA LEU A 49 10.60 31.47 -1.91
C LEU A 49 9.90 30.25 -2.51
N TRP A 50 10.14 29.97 -3.80
CA TRP A 50 9.59 28.82 -4.51
C TRP A 50 10.02 27.49 -3.86
N TRP A 51 11.31 27.33 -3.58
CA TRP A 51 11.81 26.14 -2.87
C TRP A 51 11.18 25.99 -1.49
N LYS A 52 11.10 27.09 -0.72
CA LYS A 52 10.44 27.08 0.59
C LYS A 52 8.98 26.64 0.51
N GLN A 53 8.23 27.11 -0.50
CA GLN A 53 6.85 26.69 -0.72
C GLN A 53 6.76 25.20 -1.06
N ARG A 54 7.59 24.70 -1.98
CA ARG A 54 7.59 23.30 -2.40
C ARG A 54 8.03 22.34 -1.31
N THR A 55 9.04 22.70 -0.50
CA THR A 55 9.40 21.92 0.70
C THR A 55 8.26 21.87 1.71
N ASN A 56 7.47 22.94 1.85
CA ASN A 56 6.28 22.91 2.71
C ASN A 56 5.19 21.99 2.14
N LEU A 57 4.94 22.03 0.83
CA LEU A 57 3.99 21.14 0.16
C LEU A 57 4.38 19.67 0.31
N ASP A 58 5.66 19.34 0.10
CA ASP A 58 6.20 18.00 0.29
C ASP A 58 5.95 17.49 1.72
N ARG A 59 6.29 18.30 2.74
CA ARG A 59 6.01 17.97 4.14
C ARG A 59 4.52 17.80 4.44
N ARG A 60 3.65 18.62 3.83
CA ARG A 60 2.20 18.50 3.98
C ARG A 60 1.68 17.20 3.38
N LEU A 61 2.19 16.81 2.21
CA LEU A 61 1.86 15.54 1.58
C LEU A 61 2.34 14.36 2.43
N ASP A 62 3.57 14.38 2.94
CA ASP A 62 4.07 13.32 3.84
C ASP A 62 3.19 13.19 5.09
N LYS A 63 2.86 14.31 5.75
CA LYS A 63 1.95 14.30 6.91
C LYS A 63 0.56 13.76 6.54
N PHE A 64 0.02 14.18 5.39
CA PHE A 64 -1.25 13.70 4.90
C PHE A 64 -1.25 12.18 4.70
N LEU A 65 -0.22 11.63 4.04
CA LEU A 65 -0.13 10.19 3.80
C LEU A 65 0.06 9.37 5.07
N ARG A 66 0.80 9.89 6.05
CA ARG A 66 0.87 9.28 7.39
C ARG A 66 -0.48 9.25 8.07
N ASN A 67 -1.23 10.35 8.00
CA ASN A 67 -2.58 10.40 8.55
C ASN A 67 -3.52 9.41 7.85
N VAL A 68 -3.46 9.29 6.51
CA VAL A 68 -4.24 8.29 5.77
C VAL A 68 -3.87 6.88 6.26
N GLU A 69 -2.58 6.56 6.34
CA GLU A 69 -2.11 5.27 6.83
C GLU A 69 -2.60 4.98 8.27
N ASP A 70 -2.39 5.91 9.19
CA ASP A 70 -2.66 5.71 10.61
C ASP A 70 -4.15 5.75 10.96
N LEU A 71 -4.95 6.58 10.27
CA LEU A 71 -6.39 6.73 10.55
C LEU A 71 -7.25 5.72 9.80
N TRP A 72 -6.90 5.35 8.57
CA TRP A 72 -7.72 4.39 7.80
C TRP A 72 -7.34 2.96 8.10
N PHE A 73 -6.05 2.67 8.13
CA PHE A 73 -5.55 1.32 8.31
C PHE A 73 -5.10 1.10 9.75
N GLY A 74 -4.41 2.08 10.35
CA GLY A 74 -3.85 1.96 11.68
C GLY A 74 -3.03 0.68 11.80
N SER A 75 -3.42 -0.20 12.71
CA SER A 75 -2.75 -1.49 12.92
C SER A 75 -2.99 -2.51 11.78
N TRP A 76 -3.98 -2.31 10.91
CA TRP A 76 -4.31 -3.18 9.76
C TRP A 76 -3.52 -2.86 8.48
N LYS A 77 -2.62 -1.88 8.51
CA LYS A 77 -1.84 -1.47 7.33
C LYS A 77 -1.02 -2.58 6.69
N CYS A 78 -0.67 -3.62 7.45
CA CYS A 78 0.00 -4.81 6.94
C CYS A 78 -0.83 -5.61 5.92
N LEU A 79 -2.16 -5.43 5.87
CA LEU A 79 -3.03 -6.02 4.85
C LEU A 79 -2.71 -5.53 3.43
N LEU A 80 -2.08 -4.36 3.31
CA LEU A 80 -1.67 -3.81 2.01
C LEU A 80 -0.40 -4.47 1.47
N LEU A 81 0.32 -5.23 2.31
CA LEU A 81 1.58 -5.86 1.93
C LEU A 81 1.36 -7.17 1.17
N GLY A 82 2.25 -7.43 0.21
CA GLY A 82 2.30 -8.68 -0.52
C GLY A 82 2.86 -9.82 0.33
N GLU A 83 2.65 -11.05 -0.16
CA GLU A 83 3.17 -12.25 0.51
C GLU A 83 4.70 -12.23 0.58
N TRP A 84 5.25 -12.92 1.59
CA TRP A 84 6.69 -12.94 1.81
C TRP A 84 7.33 -14.11 1.07
N LEU A 85 8.35 -13.84 0.23
CA LEU A 85 8.94 -14.85 -0.64
C LEU A 85 10.12 -15.63 -0.02
N ASN A 86 10.86 -15.03 0.91
CA ASN A 86 12.20 -15.52 1.31
C ASN A 86 12.32 -15.96 2.78
N CYS A 87 11.25 -16.40 3.43
CA CYS A 87 11.34 -16.86 4.82
C CYS A 87 11.29 -18.40 4.89
N LYS A 88 12.48 -19.02 5.07
CA LYS A 88 12.66 -20.48 4.98
C LYS A 88 11.87 -21.27 6.02
N ASN A 89 11.72 -20.71 7.21
CA ASN A 89 11.04 -21.35 8.33
C ASN A 89 9.62 -20.80 8.58
N PHE A 90 9.11 -19.92 7.70
CA PHE A 90 7.85 -19.20 7.92
C PHE A 90 6.68 -20.13 8.22
N ASP A 91 6.45 -21.13 7.36
CA ASP A 91 5.31 -22.05 7.52
C ASP A 91 5.41 -22.88 8.81
N SER A 92 6.62 -23.24 9.22
CA SER A 92 6.85 -24.00 10.46
C SER A 92 6.58 -23.13 11.70
N VAL A 93 7.05 -21.88 11.69
CA VAL A 93 6.83 -20.89 12.75
C VAL A 93 5.34 -20.55 12.85
N LEU A 94 4.67 -20.32 11.71
CA LEU A 94 3.24 -20.04 11.65
C LEU A 94 2.42 -21.19 12.24
N LYS A 95 2.68 -22.44 11.82
CA LYS A 95 1.97 -23.62 12.33
C LYS A 95 2.16 -23.81 13.83
N ASN A 96 3.39 -23.64 14.33
CA ASN A 96 3.68 -23.72 15.76
C ASN A 96 2.93 -22.64 16.53
N LEU A 97 2.94 -21.40 16.03
CA LEU A 97 2.23 -20.29 16.65
C LEU A 97 0.71 -20.50 16.68
N VAL A 98 0.10 -20.98 15.59
CA VAL A 98 -1.34 -21.32 15.56
C VAL A 98 -1.67 -22.38 16.61
N ASN A 99 -0.85 -23.43 16.70
CA ASN A 99 -1.05 -24.50 17.68
C ASN A 99 -0.88 -24.02 19.13
N ASP A 100 0.10 -23.17 19.38
CA ASP A 100 0.37 -22.60 20.71
C ASP A 100 -0.72 -21.62 21.13
N LEU A 101 -1.17 -20.73 20.24
CA LEU A 101 -2.30 -19.83 20.50
C LEU A 101 -3.59 -20.62 20.78
N ARG A 102 -3.84 -21.70 20.04
CA ARG A 102 -5.01 -22.56 20.27
C ARG A 102 -4.92 -23.33 21.58
N SER A 103 -3.77 -23.93 21.89
CA SER A 103 -3.62 -24.82 23.05
C SER A 103 -3.39 -24.06 24.35
N LYS A 104 -2.51 -23.05 24.36
CA LYS A 104 -2.10 -22.27 25.54
C LYS A 104 -3.05 -21.11 25.83
N CYS A 105 -3.53 -20.42 24.78
CA CYS A 105 -4.37 -19.22 24.91
C CYS A 105 -5.86 -19.47 24.60
N LYS A 106 -6.24 -20.66 24.13
CA LYS A 106 -7.61 -20.96 23.66
C LYS A 106 -8.09 -19.95 22.59
N LEU A 107 -7.16 -19.41 21.81
CA LEU A 107 -7.40 -18.46 20.74
C LEU A 107 -7.41 -19.21 19.40
N ASP A 108 -8.59 -19.28 18.77
CA ASP A 108 -8.70 -19.78 17.40
C ASP A 108 -8.65 -18.61 16.41
N ILE A 109 -7.51 -18.48 15.74
CA ILE A 109 -7.16 -17.39 14.83
C ILE A 109 -7.03 -17.94 13.42
N ASN A 110 -7.48 -17.15 12.43
CA ASN A 110 -7.32 -17.49 11.03
C ASN A 110 -5.82 -17.49 10.65
N GLU A 111 -5.34 -18.62 10.12
CA GLU A 111 -3.94 -18.81 9.72
C GLU A 111 -3.50 -17.79 8.65
N GLY A 112 -4.37 -17.44 7.71
CA GLY A 112 -4.10 -16.43 6.68
C GLY A 112 -3.91 -15.02 7.26
N LEU A 113 -4.75 -14.63 8.21
CA LEU A 113 -4.57 -13.36 8.93
C LEU A 113 -3.25 -13.36 9.72
N LEU A 114 -2.95 -14.46 10.41
CA LEU A 114 -1.71 -14.57 11.18
C LEU A 114 -0.48 -14.54 10.27
N LYS A 115 -0.55 -15.14 9.08
CA LYS A 115 0.48 -15.02 8.03
C LYS A 115 0.70 -13.56 7.63
N ILE A 116 -0.34 -12.78 7.40
CA ILE A 116 -0.22 -11.36 7.04
C ILE A 116 0.38 -10.55 8.19
N ILE A 117 -0.07 -10.78 9.42
CA ILE A 117 0.39 -10.11 10.64
C ILE A 117 1.88 -10.38 10.89
N LEU A 118 2.30 -11.65 10.84
CA LEU A 118 3.71 -12.03 10.98
C LEU A 118 4.54 -11.44 9.84
N GLY A 119 4.01 -11.46 8.62
CA GLY A 119 4.64 -10.84 7.46
C GLY A 119 4.84 -9.34 7.67
N GLY A 120 3.86 -8.61 8.21
CA GLY A 120 3.92 -7.16 8.43
C GLY A 120 4.71 -6.70 9.66
N SER A 121 5.22 -7.63 10.47
CA SER A 121 5.87 -7.35 11.76
C SER A 121 7.07 -6.40 11.70
N LYS A 122 7.84 -6.40 10.60
CA LYS A 122 8.93 -5.42 10.38
C LYS A 122 8.45 -3.96 10.38
N TYR A 123 7.16 -3.72 10.10
CA TYR A 123 6.57 -2.39 9.97
C TYR A 123 5.58 -2.04 11.08
N VAL A 124 5.15 -3.02 11.87
CA VAL A 124 4.21 -2.82 12.99
C VAL A 124 4.98 -2.93 14.30
N CYS A 125 5.07 -1.82 15.03
CA CYS A 125 6.10 -1.65 16.06
C CYS A 125 5.98 -2.50 17.34
N GLU A 126 4.90 -3.22 17.64
CA GLU A 126 4.85 -4.01 18.90
C GLU A 126 3.94 -5.24 18.80
N GLY A 127 4.35 -6.36 19.41
CA GLY A 127 3.53 -7.58 19.55
C GLY A 127 2.18 -7.34 20.25
N LYS A 128 2.12 -6.34 21.17
CA LYS A 128 0.87 -5.89 21.81
C LYS A 128 -0.12 -5.27 20.83
N THR A 129 0.38 -4.56 19.82
CA THR A 129 -0.44 -3.97 18.75
C THR A 129 -0.97 -5.04 17.79
N LEU A 130 -0.22 -6.11 17.56
CA LEU A 130 -0.67 -7.26 16.77
C LEU A 130 -1.77 -8.06 17.50
N LEU A 131 -1.67 -8.18 18.82
CA LEU A 131 -2.73 -8.79 19.62
C LEU A 131 -4.00 -7.96 19.68
N SER A 132 -3.89 -6.64 19.79
CA SER A 132 -5.07 -5.77 19.76
C SER A 132 -5.77 -5.90 18.41
N LEU A 133 -5.02 -6.08 17.31
CA LEU A 133 -5.56 -6.41 15.99
C LEU A 133 -6.37 -7.72 15.99
N LEU A 134 -5.77 -8.79 16.51
CA LEU A 134 -6.36 -10.13 16.58
C LEU A 134 -7.60 -10.19 17.49
N CYS A 135 -7.62 -9.36 18.54
CA CYS A 135 -8.69 -9.32 19.53
C CYS A 135 -9.78 -8.28 19.23
N SER A 136 -9.54 -7.37 18.28
CA SER A 136 -10.53 -6.41 17.77
C SER A 136 -11.52 -7.09 16.81
N LYS A 137 -12.18 -8.17 17.27
CA LYS A 137 -13.29 -8.82 16.57
C LYS A 137 -14.58 -8.02 16.72
N LYS A 138 -14.60 -6.81 16.18
CA LYS A 138 -15.84 -6.25 15.64
C LYS A 138 -15.66 -6.17 14.13
N ASP A 139 -16.31 -7.12 13.44
CA ASP A 139 -16.71 -7.02 12.02
C ASP A 139 -15.63 -7.11 10.91
N CYS A 140 -14.50 -7.78 11.14
CA CYS A 140 -13.54 -8.07 10.05
C CYS A 140 -13.82 -9.44 9.39
N TYR A 141 -14.29 -9.42 8.14
CA TYR A 141 -14.44 -10.61 7.29
C TYR A 141 -13.21 -10.76 6.39
N ILE A 142 -12.45 -11.84 6.56
CA ILE A 142 -11.33 -12.19 5.69
C ILE A 142 -11.71 -13.48 4.97
N ALA A 143 -12.05 -13.37 3.69
CA ALA A 143 -12.26 -14.51 2.81
C ALA A 143 -11.04 -14.66 1.91
N LYS A 144 -10.43 -15.84 1.90
CA LYS A 144 -9.52 -16.23 0.82
C LYS A 144 -10.40 -16.61 -0.38
N GLY A 145 -10.08 -16.15 -1.58
CA GLY A 145 -10.84 -16.48 -2.79
C GLY A 145 -10.90 -18.00 -2.99
N GLY A 146 -12.08 -18.59 -2.70
CA GLY A 146 -12.31 -20.03 -2.70
C GLY A 146 -13.21 -20.45 -1.53
N TYR A 147 -14.48 -20.71 -1.85
CA TYR A 147 -15.51 -21.36 -1.03
C TYR A 147 -15.72 -20.81 0.41
N CYS A 148 -16.84 -20.11 0.60
CA CYS A 148 -17.35 -19.76 1.92
C CYS A 148 -17.94 -21.02 2.57
N ASP A 149 -17.13 -21.73 3.36
CA ASP A 149 -17.70 -22.63 4.36
C ASP A 149 -17.79 -21.88 5.70
N GLU A 150 -18.94 -22.04 6.34
CA GLU A 150 -19.45 -21.27 7.48
C GLU A 150 -18.41 -21.07 8.60
N ALA A 151 -18.00 -19.82 8.86
CA ALA A 151 -17.11 -19.51 9.98
C ALA A 151 -17.80 -18.61 11.01
N LYS A 152 -18.60 -19.23 11.88
CA LYS A 152 -18.79 -18.76 13.26
C LYS A 152 -17.47 -18.90 14.01
N SER A 153 -16.55 -17.98 13.80
CA SER A 153 -15.34 -17.84 14.62
C SER A 153 -15.39 -16.46 15.26
N GLY A 154 -16.15 -16.33 16.35
CA GLY A 154 -15.98 -15.24 17.31
C GLY A 154 -15.07 -15.73 18.43
N ILE A 155 -14.02 -14.99 18.79
CA ILE A 155 -13.24 -15.30 19.99
C ILE A 155 -14.13 -14.91 21.18
N PHE A 156 -14.81 -15.89 21.80
CA PHE A 156 -15.47 -15.72 23.09
C PHE A 156 -14.43 -15.94 24.19
N LEU A 157 -13.86 -14.87 24.74
CA LEU A 157 -13.02 -14.92 25.93
C LEU A 157 -13.69 -14.19 27.10
N ASN A 158 -13.91 -14.92 28.21
CA ASN A 158 -14.39 -14.37 29.48
C ASN A 158 -13.39 -13.35 30.06
N ALA A 159 -13.89 -12.24 30.59
CA ALA A 159 -13.12 -11.02 30.89
C ALA A 159 -11.92 -11.19 31.86
N ALA A 160 -11.98 -12.10 32.85
CA ALA A 160 -10.91 -12.31 33.83
C ALA A 160 -9.76 -13.20 33.31
N ASN A 161 -10.05 -14.17 32.44
CA ASN A 161 -9.04 -15.01 31.78
C ASN A 161 -8.45 -14.33 30.53
N LYS A 162 -9.01 -13.19 30.13
CA LYS A 162 -8.64 -12.45 28.92
C LYS A 162 -7.27 -11.79 29.03
N LEU A 163 -6.94 -11.19 30.18
CA LEU A 163 -5.69 -10.46 30.36
C LEU A 163 -4.50 -11.43 30.35
N MET A 164 -4.45 -12.40 31.28
CA MET A 164 -3.37 -13.40 31.35
C MET A 164 -3.16 -14.18 30.04
N SER A 165 -4.24 -14.46 29.30
CA SER A 165 -4.15 -15.12 27.99
C SER A 165 -3.61 -14.23 26.88
N LEU A 166 -3.74 -12.90 27.01
CA LEU A 166 -3.19 -11.89 26.09
C LEU A 166 -1.71 -11.68 26.33
N GLU A 167 -1.25 -11.60 27.58
CA GLU A 167 0.18 -11.51 27.86
C GLU A 167 0.94 -12.71 27.28
N VAL A 168 0.47 -13.93 27.56
CA VAL A 168 1.06 -15.17 27.01
C VAL A 168 0.99 -15.19 25.49
N ALA A 169 -0.12 -14.75 24.89
CA ALA A 169 -0.21 -14.67 23.42
C ALA A 169 0.79 -13.67 22.83
N SER A 170 1.13 -12.60 23.56
CA SER A 170 2.06 -11.57 23.11
C SER A 170 3.47 -12.12 23.11
N GLU A 171 3.81 -12.87 24.14
CA GLU A 171 5.10 -13.56 24.27
C GLU A 171 5.26 -14.58 23.15
N LEU A 172 4.24 -15.41 22.88
CA LEU A 172 4.26 -16.38 21.78
C LEU A 172 4.44 -15.70 20.41
N ILE A 173 3.76 -14.57 20.17
CA ILE A 173 3.96 -13.81 18.92
C ILE A 173 5.39 -13.28 18.85
N ASN A 174 5.92 -12.69 19.91
CA ASN A 174 7.29 -12.16 19.92
C ASN A 174 8.34 -13.28 19.74
N GLU A 175 8.13 -14.45 20.36
CA GLU A 175 8.96 -15.64 20.15
C GLU A 175 8.94 -16.08 18.69
N ALA A 176 7.75 -16.14 18.09
CA ALA A 176 7.61 -16.45 16.67
C ALA A 176 8.36 -15.43 15.81
N LEU A 177 8.22 -14.13 16.09
CA LEU A 177 8.92 -13.07 15.37
C LEU A 177 10.45 -13.19 15.46
N ASN A 178 10.97 -13.51 16.63
CA ASN A 178 12.41 -13.73 16.85
C ASN A 178 12.91 -15.02 16.18
N ALA A 179 12.04 -16.03 16.05
CA ALA A 179 12.37 -17.28 15.41
C ALA A 179 12.40 -17.18 13.88
N LEU A 180 11.80 -16.16 13.27
CA LEU A 180 11.80 -15.99 11.81
C LEU A 180 13.22 -15.73 11.30
N GLU A 181 13.70 -16.62 10.42
CA GLU A 181 14.97 -16.41 9.70
C GLU A 181 14.69 -15.49 8.52
N VAL A 182 14.87 -14.20 8.75
CA VAL A 182 14.58 -13.17 7.75
C VAL A 182 15.87 -12.68 7.10
N ASP A 183 15.97 -12.85 5.79
CA ASP A 183 17.01 -12.19 4.99
C ASP A 183 16.77 -10.66 4.99
N ASP A 184 17.84 -9.87 5.08
CA ASP A 184 17.78 -8.41 5.02
C ASP A 184 17.18 -7.93 3.68
N SER A 185 17.32 -8.74 2.63
CA SER A 185 16.60 -8.56 1.36
C SER A 185 15.15 -9.07 1.48
N VAL A 186 14.29 -8.27 2.13
CA VAL A 186 12.85 -8.55 2.20
C VAL A 186 12.25 -8.46 0.80
N ASN A 187 12.19 -9.60 0.11
CA ASN A 187 11.48 -9.70 -1.16
C ASN A 187 10.03 -10.11 -0.88
N ARG A 188 9.08 -9.26 -1.30
CA ARG A 188 7.64 -9.53 -1.24
C ARG A 188 7.11 -9.74 -2.63
N GLU A 189 6.00 -10.46 -2.73
CA GLU A 189 5.21 -10.46 -3.94
C GLU A 189 4.70 -9.04 -4.26
N PRO A 190 4.66 -8.67 -5.55
CA PRO A 190 4.02 -7.43 -5.96
C PRO A 190 2.56 -7.36 -5.57
N VAL A 191 2.07 -6.15 -5.31
CA VAL A 191 0.64 -5.90 -5.07
C VAL A 191 0.02 -5.16 -6.24
N ILE A 192 -1.12 -5.64 -6.71
CA ILE A 192 -1.92 -4.97 -7.74
C ILE A 192 -3.15 -4.37 -7.06
N LEU A 193 -3.25 -3.04 -7.06
CA LEU A 193 -4.38 -2.30 -6.54
C LEU A 193 -5.46 -2.16 -7.62
N VAL A 194 -6.68 -2.58 -7.29
CA VAL A 194 -7.89 -2.28 -8.05
C VAL A 194 -8.72 -1.34 -7.20
N LEU A 195 -8.71 -0.06 -7.56
CA LEU A 195 -9.24 1.04 -6.75
C LEU A 195 -10.56 1.54 -7.32
N ASP A 196 -11.47 1.95 -6.43
CA ASP A 196 -12.66 2.72 -6.81
C ASP A 196 -12.26 4.12 -7.30
N SER A 197 -13.07 4.72 -8.17
CA SER A 197 -12.81 6.04 -8.75
C SER A 197 -12.65 7.14 -7.70
N GLU A 198 -13.37 7.05 -6.58
CA GLU A 198 -13.34 8.08 -5.52
C GLU A 198 -11.98 8.12 -4.78
N VAL A 199 -11.28 6.99 -4.72
CA VAL A 199 -9.99 6.88 -4.01
C VAL A 199 -8.80 6.69 -4.95
N GLN A 200 -9.05 6.58 -6.25
CA GLN A 200 -8.02 6.41 -7.26
C GLN A 200 -7.05 7.59 -7.30
N MET A 201 -7.45 8.81 -6.95
CA MET A 201 -6.55 9.96 -7.02
C MET A 201 -5.46 9.95 -5.92
N LEU A 202 -5.66 9.20 -4.83
CA LEU A 202 -4.69 9.12 -3.75
C LEU A 202 -3.41 8.41 -4.20
N PRO A 203 -2.21 8.87 -3.78
CA PRO A 203 -0.96 8.24 -4.15
C PRO A 203 -0.67 7.06 -3.21
N TRP A 204 -1.46 5.99 -3.32
CA TRP A 204 -1.41 4.77 -2.50
C TRP A 204 0.01 4.19 -2.37
N GLU A 205 0.76 4.18 -3.47
CA GLU A 205 2.14 3.71 -3.55
C GLU A 205 3.10 4.50 -2.64
N ASN A 206 2.72 5.73 -2.26
CA ASN A 206 3.51 6.60 -1.39
C ASN A 206 3.10 6.49 0.10
N LEU A 207 2.12 5.65 0.45
CA LEU A 207 1.85 5.33 1.85
C LEU A 207 3.12 4.75 2.50
N PRO A 208 3.50 5.19 3.71
CA PRO A 208 4.76 4.77 4.35
C PRO A 208 5.04 3.27 4.31
N ILE A 209 4.03 2.42 4.48
CA ILE A 209 4.15 0.96 4.45
C ILE A 209 4.39 0.38 3.05
N LEU A 210 3.94 1.05 1.99
CA LEU A 210 4.03 0.60 0.60
C LEU A 210 5.25 1.16 -0.15
N ARG A 211 5.94 2.19 0.37
CA ARG A 211 7.07 2.86 -0.31
C ARG A 211 8.21 1.93 -0.74
N ASN A 212 8.38 0.80 -0.05
CA ASN A 212 9.43 -0.18 -0.31
C ASN A 212 8.88 -1.46 -0.95
N GLN A 213 7.71 -1.39 -1.58
CA GLN A 213 7.06 -2.53 -2.21
C GLN A 213 6.79 -2.26 -3.70
N GLU A 214 6.87 -3.33 -4.50
CA GLU A 214 6.39 -3.29 -5.87
C GLU A 214 4.85 -3.22 -5.88
N VAL A 215 4.33 -2.05 -6.25
CA VAL A 215 2.89 -1.79 -6.30
C VAL A 215 2.50 -1.32 -7.70
N TYR A 216 1.46 -1.95 -8.24
CA TYR A 216 0.90 -1.64 -9.55
C TYR A 216 -0.58 -1.30 -9.41
N ARG A 217 -1.15 -0.64 -10.41
CA ARG A 217 -2.61 -0.41 -10.49
C ARG A 217 -3.18 -1.10 -11.71
N MET A 218 -4.35 -1.67 -11.54
CA MET A 218 -5.16 -2.18 -12.65
C MET A 218 -6.59 -1.69 -12.52
N PRO A 219 -7.28 -1.40 -13.64
CA PRO A 219 -8.62 -0.83 -13.58
C PRO A 219 -9.68 -1.85 -13.15
N SER A 220 -9.41 -3.15 -13.32
CA SER A 220 -10.32 -4.21 -12.89
C SER A 220 -9.61 -5.56 -12.78
N ILE A 221 -10.25 -6.52 -12.10
CA ILE A 221 -9.81 -7.92 -12.07
C ILE A 221 -9.81 -8.51 -13.49
N SER A 222 -10.82 -8.21 -14.32
CA SER A 222 -10.87 -8.68 -15.71
C SER A 222 -9.69 -8.20 -16.54
N SER A 223 -9.19 -6.99 -16.28
CA SER A 223 -7.98 -6.47 -16.93
C SER A 223 -6.73 -7.24 -16.50
N ILE A 224 -6.64 -7.64 -15.23
CA ILE A 224 -5.55 -8.50 -14.73
C ILE A 224 -5.60 -9.84 -15.46
N SER A 225 -6.76 -10.49 -15.49
CA SER A 225 -6.96 -11.76 -16.21
C SER A 225 -6.57 -11.66 -17.68
N ALA A 226 -7.02 -10.63 -18.38
CA ALA A 226 -6.71 -10.44 -19.80
C ALA A 226 -5.20 -10.26 -20.07
N VAL A 227 -4.47 -9.59 -19.17
CA VAL A 227 -3.01 -9.45 -19.28
C VAL A 227 -2.32 -10.79 -19.04
N LEU A 228 -2.74 -11.54 -18.00
CA LEU A 228 -2.17 -12.84 -17.68
C LEU A 228 -2.42 -13.89 -18.78
N GLU A 229 -3.61 -13.89 -19.38
CA GLU A 229 -3.95 -14.78 -20.51
C GLU A 229 -3.07 -14.50 -21.73
N LYS A 230 -2.87 -13.23 -22.08
CA LYS A 230 -1.93 -12.86 -23.16
C LYS A 230 -0.51 -13.32 -22.85
N GLY A 231 -0.05 -13.12 -21.62
CA GLY A 231 1.27 -13.58 -21.18
C GLY A 231 1.46 -15.10 -21.31
N ASN A 232 0.45 -15.90 -20.95
CA ASN A 232 0.52 -17.35 -21.04
C ASN A 232 0.58 -17.87 -22.49
N ASN A 233 -0.17 -17.26 -23.41
CA ASN A 233 -0.12 -17.63 -24.83
C ASN A 233 1.28 -17.39 -25.44
N HIS A 234 2.06 -16.45 -24.90
CA HIS A 234 3.45 -16.24 -25.31
C HIS A 234 4.45 -17.22 -24.68
N LYS A 235 4.15 -17.80 -23.50
CA LYS A 235 5.03 -18.78 -22.83
C LYS A 235 5.13 -20.10 -23.60
N GLU A 236 4.03 -20.55 -24.21
CA GLU A 236 4.00 -21.80 -24.99
C GLU A 236 4.92 -21.75 -26.22
N GLN A 237 5.24 -20.55 -26.73
CA GLN A 237 6.10 -20.38 -27.91
C GLN A 237 7.60 -20.29 -27.59
N VAL A 238 7.99 -19.89 -26.35
CA VAL A 238 9.39 -19.52 -26.04
C VAL A 238 10.05 -20.44 -24.99
N GLY A 239 9.29 -21.33 -24.34
CA GLY A 239 9.88 -22.37 -23.45
C GLY A 239 10.66 -21.84 -22.25
N ARG A 240 10.50 -20.57 -21.88
CA ARG A 240 11.15 -19.93 -20.72
C ARG A 240 10.15 -19.74 -19.58
N ASN A 241 10.59 -20.11 -18.37
CA ASN A 241 9.89 -19.86 -17.10
C ASN A 241 9.94 -18.37 -16.72
N LEU A 242 9.45 -17.48 -17.57
CA LEU A 242 9.39 -16.04 -17.27
C LEU A 242 8.06 -15.69 -16.59
N VAL A 243 8.13 -14.65 -15.77
CA VAL A 243 7.03 -14.04 -15.02
C VAL A 243 5.87 -13.71 -15.99
N PRO A 244 4.59 -13.88 -15.62
CA PRO A 244 3.44 -13.73 -16.52
C PRO A 244 3.18 -12.29 -17.03
N PHE A 245 4.08 -11.35 -16.81
CA PHE A 245 3.96 -9.99 -17.33
C PHE A 245 4.43 -9.89 -18.79
N PRO A 246 3.82 -9.00 -19.60
CA PRO A 246 4.29 -8.75 -20.96
C PRO A 246 5.75 -8.30 -20.95
N SER A 247 6.62 -8.98 -21.69
CA SER A 247 7.98 -8.50 -21.95
C SER A 247 7.92 -7.46 -23.07
N ILE A 248 8.58 -6.33 -22.87
CA ILE A 248 8.81 -5.32 -23.91
C ILE A 248 10.13 -5.66 -24.60
N ASP A 249 10.14 -5.72 -25.93
CA ASP A 249 11.38 -5.78 -26.69
C ASP A 249 11.99 -4.38 -26.74
N PRO A 250 13.17 -4.14 -26.11
CA PRO A 250 13.80 -2.83 -26.15
C PRO A 250 14.29 -2.46 -27.56
N LEU A 251 14.46 -3.44 -28.46
CA LEU A 251 14.87 -3.23 -29.86
C LEU A 251 13.71 -2.78 -30.75
N ASP A 252 12.47 -3.11 -30.35
CA ASP A 252 11.22 -2.72 -31.03
C ASP A 252 10.42 -1.76 -30.15
N ALA A 253 11.06 -0.65 -29.78
CA ALA A 253 10.48 0.40 -28.96
C ALA A 253 10.72 1.79 -29.56
N PHE A 254 9.78 2.70 -29.31
CA PHE A 254 9.88 4.11 -29.70
C PHE A 254 9.91 4.99 -28.45
N TYR A 255 10.71 6.06 -28.49
CA TYR A 255 10.72 7.11 -27.46
C TYR A 255 10.25 8.44 -28.05
N LEU A 256 9.56 9.25 -27.24
CA LEU A 256 9.14 10.60 -27.59
C LEU A 256 9.77 11.59 -26.62
N LEU A 257 10.72 12.41 -27.10
CA LEU A 257 11.44 13.38 -26.28
C LEU A 257 11.05 14.82 -26.65
N ASN A 258 10.56 15.57 -25.67
CA ASN A 258 10.23 17.01 -25.76
C ASN A 258 9.36 17.39 -26.99
N PRO A 259 8.19 16.75 -27.20
CA PRO A 259 7.37 16.97 -28.40
C PRO A 259 6.85 18.41 -28.52
N ALA A 260 6.63 19.11 -27.41
CA ALA A 260 6.15 20.49 -27.37
C ALA A 260 7.29 21.54 -27.41
N GLY A 261 8.55 21.13 -27.29
CA GLY A 261 9.71 22.02 -27.35
C GLY A 261 9.97 22.87 -26.09
N ASP A 262 9.16 22.72 -25.04
CA ASP A 262 9.22 23.51 -23.81
C ASP A 262 10.17 22.94 -22.75
N LEU A 263 10.57 21.67 -22.86
CA LEU A 263 11.46 20.98 -21.93
C LEU A 263 12.91 20.93 -22.42
N LYS A 264 13.50 22.10 -22.73
CA LYS A 264 14.85 22.21 -23.30
C LYS A 264 15.94 21.52 -22.46
N TYR A 265 15.89 21.71 -21.13
CA TYR A 265 16.86 21.07 -20.23
C TYR A 265 16.74 19.54 -20.27
N THR A 266 15.52 19.01 -20.18
CA THR A 266 15.24 17.57 -20.29
C THR A 266 15.74 17.01 -21.62
N GLN A 267 15.51 17.73 -22.73
CA GLN A 267 16.02 17.33 -24.03
C GLN A 267 17.55 17.24 -24.03
N THR A 268 18.26 18.29 -23.60
CA THR A 268 19.72 18.27 -23.53
C THR A 268 20.27 17.10 -22.71
N VAL A 269 19.59 16.75 -21.60
CA VAL A 269 20.02 15.64 -20.73
C VAL A 269 19.85 14.27 -21.40
N PHE A 270 18.75 14.04 -22.12
CA PHE A 270 18.39 12.69 -22.60
C PHE A 270 18.59 12.44 -24.10
N GLU A 271 18.76 13.49 -24.92
CA GLU A 271 18.82 13.36 -26.38
C GLU A 271 19.98 12.46 -26.84
N ASN A 272 21.19 12.69 -26.32
CA ASN A 272 22.34 11.87 -26.65
C ASN A 272 22.18 10.46 -26.08
N TYR A 273 21.68 10.32 -24.85
CA TYR A 273 21.44 9.00 -24.25
C TYR A 273 20.53 8.16 -25.15
N PHE A 274 19.38 8.67 -25.59
CA PHE A 274 18.50 7.88 -26.45
C PHE A 274 19.01 7.67 -27.87
N ARG A 275 19.82 8.60 -28.41
CA ARG A 275 20.45 8.43 -29.73
C ARG A 275 21.57 7.38 -29.71
N ASP A 276 22.35 7.35 -28.64
CA ASP A 276 23.57 6.54 -28.51
C ASP A 276 23.29 5.15 -27.93
N GLN A 277 22.08 4.91 -27.40
CA GLN A 277 21.57 3.58 -27.11
C GLN A 277 21.31 2.86 -28.45
N ASN A 278 22.39 2.42 -29.09
CA ASN A 278 22.36 1.35 -30.08
C ASN A 278 21.97 0.08 -29.33
N LEU A 279 20.67 -0.05 -29.06
CA LEU A 279 20.06 -1.32 -28.72
C LEU A 279 20.11 -2.11 -30.05
N GLU A 280 21.25 -2.77 -30.31
CA GLU A 280 21.45 -3.78 -31.36
C GLU A 280 21.18 -5.19 -30.79
#